data_AF-A0AAV2DEM7-F1
#
_entry.id   AF-A0AAV2DEM7-F1
#
_cell.length_a   1.000
_cell.length_b   1.000
_cell.length_c   1.000
_cell.angle_alpha   90.00
_cell.angle_beta   90.00
_cell.angle_gamma   90.00
#
_symmetry.space_group_name_H-M   'P 1'
#
loop_
_entity.id
_entity.type
_entity.pdbx_description
1 polymer ?
#
loop_
_entity_poly.entity_id
_entity_poly.type
_entity_poly.pdbx_seq_one_letter_code
_entity_poly.pdbx_strand_id
1 'polypeptide(L)'
;MQGGNNDESRVTLSRLLNFIDGIWSEACGGEKIIVFITNYVDKLDLALIRRGSMDKHIEMSYCSFEAFKLLAKNYLDVEAHELFAEIEVLLREMQMTPDVAENLMPKSDEEDAAEVCL
;
A
#
# COMPACT_ATOMS: atom_id res chain seq x y z
N MET A 1 -22.89 37.05 15.87
CA MET A 1 -22.76 35.59 15.64
C MET A 1 -22.74 35.36 14.13
N GLN A 2 -21.59 35.51 13.48
CA GLN A 2 -21.41 35.14 12.06
C GLN A 2 -20.54 33.88 12.04
N GLY A 3 -21.15 32.75 11.71
CA GLY A 3 -20.46 31.51 11.43
C GLY A 3 -19.82 31.61 10.04
N GLY A 4 -18.50 31.73 10.01
CA GLY A 4 -17.73 31.61 8.77
C GLY A 4 -17.77 30.16 8.31
N ASN A 5 -18.27 29.93 7.09
CA ASN A 5 -18.21 28.65 6.41
C ASN A 5 -16.76 28.23 6.20
N ASN A 6 -16.33 27.17 6.90
CA ASN A 6 -15.04 26.49 6.72
C ASN A 6 -15.00 25.60 5.46
N ASP A 7 -15.67 25.99 4.37
CA ASP A 7 -15.76 25.18 3.14
C ASP A 7 -14.71 25.54 2.07
N GLU A 8 -13.83 26.52 2.33
CA GLU A 8 -12.88 27.02 1.32
C GLU A 8 -11.66 26.12 1.04
N SER A 9 -11.47 25.01 1.76
CA SER A 9 -10.27 24.16 1.60
C SER A 9 -10.52 22.66 1.38
N ARG A 10 -11.77 22.24 1.14
CA ARG A 10 -12.05 20.84 0.75
C ARG A 10 -11.62 20.60 -0.70
N VAL A 11 -10.40 20.08 -0.87
CA VAL A 11 -10.00 19.44 -2.12
C VAL A 11 -10.88 18.20 -2.30
N THR A 12 -11.70 18.19 -3.34
CA THR A 12 -12.46 17.01 -3.73
C THR A 12 -11.57 16.12 -4.59
N LEU A 13 -11.77 14.80 -4.48
CA LEU A 13 -11.10 13.82 -5.33
C LEU A 13 -11.27 14.20 -6.81
N SER A 14 -12.49 14.54 -7.25
CA SER A 14 -12.76 14.99 -8.63
C SER A 14 -11.93 16.21 -9.06
N ARG A 15 -11.65 17.17 -8.17
CA ARG A 15 -10.78 18.32 -8.48
C ARG A 15 -9.32 17.93 -8.65
N LEU A 16 -8.81 17.05 -7.77
CA LEU A 16 -7.46 16.51 -7.88
C LEU A 16 -7.28 15.77 -9.21
N LEU A 17 -8.29 15.02 -9.63
CA LEU A 17 -8.22 14.20 -10.82
C LEU A 17 -8.35 15.01 -12.11
N ASN A 18 -9.25 15.99 -12.16
CA ASN A 18 -9.31 16.92 -13.28
C ASN A 18 -7.98 17.70 -13.46
N PHE A 19 -7.28 17.99 -12.37
CA PHE A 19 -5.93 18.58 -12.46
C PHE A 19 -4.93 17.61 -13.10
N ILE A 20 -5.00 16.33 -12.78
CA ILE A 20 -4.16 15.28 -13.37
C ILE A 20 -4.52 15.05 -14.85
N ASP A 21 -5.80 15.10 -15.22
CA ASP A 21 -6.23 15.08 -16.64
C ASP A 21 -5.60 16.22 -17.44
N GLY A 22 -5.45 17.40 -16.81
CA GLY A 22 -4.69 18.52 -17.37
C GLY A 22 -3.19 18.23 -17.54
N ILE A 23 -2.58 17.47 -16.60
CA ILE A 23 -1.20 17.01 -16.70
C ILE A 23 -1.03 15.98 -17.84
N TRP A 24 -2.03 15.12 -18.05
CA TRP A 24 -2.07 14.17 -19.17
C TRP A 24 -2.26 14.83 -20.53
N SER A 25 -3.08 15.88 -20.62
CA SER A 25 -3.50 16.42 -21.94
C SER A 25 -2.52 17.36 -22.64
N GLU A 26 -1.68 18.16 -21.97
CA GLU A 26 -1.01 19.23 -22.73
C GLU A 26 0.33 19.79 -22.20
N ALA A 27 0.96 19.21 -21.19
CA ALA A 27 2.20 19.77 -20.63
C ALA A 27 3.37 18.77 -20.59
N CYS A 28 4.35 18.99 -21.47
CA CYS A 28 5.65 18.32 -21.59
C CYS A 28 5.64 16.96 -22.31
N GLY A 29 6.18 16.95 -23.53
CA GLY A 29 6.44 15.77 -24.36
C GLY A 29 7.53 14.85 -23.81
N GLY A 30 7.25 14.22 -22.68
CA GLY A 30 8.05 13.14 -22.10
C GLY A 30 7.14 12.01 -21.60
N GLU A 31 7.65 10.78 -21.64
CA GLU A 31 6.98 9.61 -21.08
C GLU A 31 6.91 9.76 -19.54
N LYS A 32 5.70 9.63 -18.96
CA LYS A 32 5.47 9.75 -17.52
C LYS A 32 4.69 8.53 -17.03
N ILE A 33 5.05 8.04 -15.85
CA ILE A 33 4.27 7.05 -15.09
C ILE A 33 3.70 7.75 -13.86
N ILE A 34 2.39 7.63 -13.67
CA ILE A 34 1.69 8.17 -12.50
C ILE A 34 1.13 6.99 -11.71
N VAL A 35 1.46 6.91 -10.41
CA VAL A 35 1.01 5.84 -9.53
C VAL A 35 0.01 6.40 -8.52
N PHE A 36 -1.16 5.76 -8.46
CA PHE A 36 -2.20 6.05 -7.49
C PHE A 36 -2.34 4.90 -6.50
N ILE A 37 -2.52 5.24 -5.23
CA ILE A 37 -2.82 4.28 -4.17
C ILE A 37 -4.13 4.69 -3.50
N THR A 38 -5.03 3.73 -3.30
CA THR A 38 -6.29 3.94 -2.58
C THR A 38 -6.68 2.67 -1.84
N ASN A 39 -7.23 2.83 -0.63
CA ASN A 39 -7.87 1.76 0.11
C ASN A 39 -9.38 1.65 -0.22
N TYR A 40 -9.91 2.57 -1.04
CA TYR A 40 -11.33 2.70 -1.36
C TYR A 40 -11.53 2.89 -2.87
N VAL A 41 -11.31 1.83 -3.64
CA VAL A 41 -11.47 1.86 -5.10
C VAL A 41 -12.92 2.14 -5.53
N ASP A 42 -13.88 1.73 -4.70
CA ASP A 42 -15.33 1.93 -4.86
C ASP A 42 -15.76 3.41 -4.75
N LYS A 43 -14.94 4.25 -4.11
CA LYS A 43 -15.19 5.69 -3.97
C LYS A 43 -14.58 6.52 -5.10
N LEU A 44 -13.84 5.90 -6.01
CA LEU A 44 -13.29 6.56 -7.18
C LEU A 44 -14.38 6.76 -8.24
N ASP A 45 -14.30 7.89 -8.96
CA ASP A 45 -15.17 8.13 -10.11
C ASP A 45 -14.85 7.12 -11.23
N LEU A 46 -15.88 6.47 -11.78
CA LEU A 46 -15.75 5.53 -12.88
C LEU A 46 -15.09 6.15 -14.12
N ALA A 47 -15.11 7.47 -14.28
CA ALA A 47 -14.41 8.16 -15.36
C ALA A 47 -12.89 7.92 -15.34
N LEU A 48 -12.31 7.68 -14.16
CA LEU A 48 -10.86 7.59 -13.93
C LEU A 48 -10.31 6.20 -14.13
N ILE A 49 -11.13 5.20 -13.78
CA ILE A 49 -10.82 3.76 -13.88
C ILE A 49 -10.91 3.30 -15.35
N ARG A 50 -11.27 4.20 -16.27
CA ARG A 50 -11.31 3.92 -17.72
C ARG A 50 -9.91 3.90 -18.32
N ARG A 51 -9.78 3.09 -19.37
CA ARG A 51 -8.60 3.12 -20.25
C ARG A 51 -8.40 4.53 -20.80
N GLY A 52 -7.19 5.06 -20.66
CA GLY A 52 -6.78 6.42 -21.01
C GLY A 52 -6.37 7.27 -19.80
N SER A 53 -6.82 6.91 -18.59
CA SER A 53 -6.49 7.61 -17.34
C SER A 53 -5.75 6.67 -16.37
N MET A 54 -6.45 5.71 -15.75
CA MET A 54 -5.83 4.66 -14.93
C MET A 54 -5.87 3.33 -15.68
N ASP A 55 -4.82 3.06 -16.46
CA ASP A 55 -4.78 1.92 -17.36
C ASP A 55 -4.48 0.57 -16.68
N LYS A 56 -3.77 0.62 -15.55
CA LYS A 56 -3.32 -0.55 -14.81
C LYS A 56 -3.85 -0.51 -13.39
N HIS A 57 -4.61 -1.53 -13.03
CA HIS A 57 -5.11 -1.75 -11.69
C HIS A 57 -4.40 -2.97 -11.10
N ILE A 58 -3.69 -2.74 -10.00
CA ILE A 58 -3.02 -3.80 -9.23
C ILE A 58 -3.67 -3.79 -7.85
N GLU A 59 -4.34 -4.88 -7.52
CA GLU A 59 -4.87 -5.09 -6.18
C GLU A 59 -3.74 -5.57 -5.27
N MET A 60 -3.52 -4.86 -4.16
CA MET A 60 -2.60 -5.29 -3.11
C MET A 60 -3.38 -6.10 -2.09
N SER A 61 -3.42 -7.42 -2.29
CA SER A 61 -4.13 -8.35 -1.40
C SER A 61 -3.39 -8.59 -0.08
N TYR A 62 -4.03 -9.33 0.82
CA TYR A 62 -3.41 -9.87 2.03
C TYR A 62 -2.20 -10.77 1.72
N CYS A 63 -1.34 -10.94 2.72
CA CYS A 63 -0.13 -11.74 2.64
C CYS A 63 -0.48 -13.23 2.54
N SER A 64 -0.22 -13.84 1.38
CA SER A 64 -0.32 -15.29 1.21
C SER A 64 0.89 -16.00 1.81
N PHE A 65 0.82 -17.33 1.96
CA PHE A 65 1.97 -18.11 2.38
C PHE A 65 3.14 -18.02 1.39
N GLU A 66 2.90 -17.92 0.08
CA GLU A 66 3.98 -17.68 -0.89
C GLU A 66 4.62 -16.30 -0.71
N ALA A 67 3.82 -15.26 -0.45
CA ALA A 67 4.33 -13.93 -0.14
C ALA A 67 5.15 -13.95 1.16
N PHE A 68 4.66 -14.63 2.20
CA PHE A 68 5.40 -14.81 3.45
C PHE A 68 6.76 -15.49 3.23
N LYS A 69 6.82 -16.58 2.45
CA LYS A 69 8.09 -17.24 2.12
C LYS A 69 9.06 -16.30 1.40
N LEU A 70 8.55 -15.45 0.51
CA LEU A 70 9.37 -14.44 -0.15
C LEU A 70 9.93 -13.41 0.86
N LEU A 71 9.10 -12.95 1.82
CA LEU A 71 9.54 -12.05 2.87
C LEU A 71 10.57 -12.73 3.79
N ALA A 72 10.34 -13.97 4.23
CA ALA A 72 11.26 -14.74 5.06
C ALA A 72 12.62 -14.95 4.37
N LYS A 73 12.61 -15.27 3.07
CA LYS A 73 13.83 -15.36 2.27
C LYS A 73 14.53 -14.00 2.16
N ASN A 74 13.79 -12.94 1.86
CA ASN A 74 14.38 -11.62 1.61
C ASN A 74 14.97 -10.97 2.86
N TYR A 75 14.34 -11.13 4.02
CA TYR A 75 14.76 -10.47 5.26
C TYR A 75 15.61 -11.34 6.18
N LEU A 76 15.43 -12.66 6.16
CA LEU A 76 16.09 -13.60 7.08
C LEU A 76 16.94 -14.67 6.36
N ASP A 77 16.94 -14.71 5.02
CA ASP A 77 17.60 -15.76 4.21
C ASP A 77 17.11 -17.19 4.53
N VAL A 78 15.85 -17.31 4.96
CA VAL A 78 15.21 -18.59 5.31
C VAL A 78 14.35 -19.11 4.16
N GLU A 79 14.76 -20.21 3.54
CA GLU A 79 13.97 -20.88 2.48
C GLU A 79 13.07 -22.00 3.00
N ALA A 80 13.40 -22.58 4.16
CA ALA A 80 12.63 -23.63 4.82
C ALA A 80 12.80 -23.55 6.33
N HIS A 81 11.71 -23.76 7.06
CA HIS A 81 11.70 -23.83 8.52
C HIS A 81 10.61 -24.81 8.99
N GLU A 82 10.82 -25.51 10.10
CA GLU A 82 9.87 -26.50 10.62
C GLU A 82 8.48 -25.90 10.89
N LEU A 83 8.45 -24.63 11.33
CA LEU A 83 7.22 -23.87 11.59
C LEU A 83 6.46 -23.43 10.34
N PHE A 84 7.01 -23.58 9.13
CA PHE A 84 6.33 -23.12 7.91
C PHE A 84 4.99 -23.82 7.68
N ALA A 85 4.88 -25.09 8.05
CA ALA A 85 3.61 -25.83 7.95
C ALA A 85 2.53 -25.23 8.86
N GLU A 86 2.89 -24.84 10.09
CA GLU A 86 1.97 -24.20 11.03
C GLU A 86 1.60 -22.79 10.58
N ILE A 87 2.60 -22.01 10.13
CA ILE A 87 2.40 -20.66 9.61
C ILE A 87 1.47 -20.67 8.38
N GLU A 88 1.61 -21.66 7.49
CA GLU A 88 0.73 -21.81 6.33
C GLU A 88 -0.74 -22.02 6.75
N VAL A 89 -0.99 -22.84 7.79
CA VAL A 89 -2.34 -23.04 8.31
C VAL A 89 -2.88 -21.74 8.92
N LEU A 90 -2.11 -21.05 9.75
CA LEU A 90 -2.51 -19.80 10.38
C LEU A 90 -2.82 -18.69 9.35
N LEU A 91 -1.99 -18.55 8.31
CA LEU A 91 -2.19 -17.58 7.23
C LEU A 91 -3.41 -17.89 6.35
N ARG A 92 -3.86 -19.16 6.30
CA ARG A 92 -5.10 -19.53 5.61
C ARG A 92 -6.34 -19.19 6.42
N GLU A 93 -6.25 -19.28 7.74
CA GLU A 93 -7.36 -19.01 8.65
C GLU A 93 -7.52 -17.51 8.95
N MET A 94 -6.42 -16.74 8.88
CA MET A 94 -6.40 -15.32 9.19
C MET A 94 -5.85 -14.49 8.03
N GLN A 95 -6.59 -13.44 7.66
CA GLN A 95 -6.11 -12.43 6.72
C GLN A 95 -5.03 -11.56 7.38
N MET A 96 -3.77 -11.81 7.03
CA MET A 96 -2.63 -11.02 7.49
C MET A 96 -2.25 -9.96 6.48
N THR A 97 -1.99 -8.74 6.95
CA THR A 97 -1.44 -7.68 6.10
C THR A 97 0.03 -7.96 5.76
N PRO A 98 0.53 -7.48 4.62
CA PRO A 98 1.96 -7.57 4.29
C PRO A 98 2.90 -6.87 5.29
N ASP A 99 2.38 -6.14 6.28
CA ASP A 99 3.17 -5.55 7.38
C ASP A 99 3.85 -6.59 8.27
N VAL A 100 3.50 -7.87 8.14
CA VAL A 100 4.24 -8.98 8.76
C VAL A 100 5.74 -8.92 8.44
N ALA A 101 6.12 -8.27 7.34
CA ALA A 101 7.50 -7.93 7.02
C ALA A 101 8.24 -7.23 8.19
N GLU A 102 7.59 -6.35 8.94
CA GLU A 102 8.19 -5.66 10.10
C GLU A 102 8.66 -6.63 11.17
N ASN A 103 7.93 -7.74 11.37
CA ASN A 103 8.32 -8.79 12.32
C ASN A 103 9.46 -9.67 11.80
N LEU A 104 9.71 -9.66 10.49
CA LEU A 104 10.78 -10.42 9.84
C LEU A 104 12.03 -9.58 9.61
N MET A 105 11.95 -8.25 9.74
CA MET A 105 13.11 -7.38 9.61
C MET A 105 14.08 -7.63 10.78
N PRO A 106 15.38 -7.80 10.51
CA PRO A 106 16.37 -7.90 11.57
C PRO A 106 16.33 -6.65 12.44
N LYS A 107 16.11 -6.82 13.74
CA LYS A 107 16.25 -5.73 14.71
C LYS A 107 17.72 -5.38 14.84
N SER A 108 18.04 -4.10 14.95
CA SER A 108 19.41 -3.67 15.22
C SER A 108 19.76 -3.95 16.69
N ASP A 109 21.05 -4.19 16.98
CA ASP A 109 21.55 -4.41 18.35
C ASP A 109 21.23 -3.22 19.31
N GLU A 110 20.89 -2.04 18.77
CA GLU A 110 20.51 -0.86 19.54
C GLU A 110 19.05 -0.90 20.04
N GLU A 111 18.15 -1.62 19.34
CA GLU A 111 16.74 -1.76 19.75
C GLU A 111 16.56 -2.80 20.87
N ASP A 112 17.36 -3.87 20.87
CA ASP A 112 17.37 -4.85 21.97
C ASP A 112 17.95 -4.28 23.27
N ALA A 113 18.82 -3.26 23.19
CA ALA A 113 19.35 -2.57 24.37
C ALA A 113 18.35 -1.59 25.02
N ALA A 114 17.35 -1.11 24.27
CA ALA A 114 16.35 -0.18 24.76
C ALA A 114 15.18 -0.87 25.51
N GLU A 115 14.92 -2.15 25.23
CA GLU A 115 13.87 -2.96 25.88
C GLU A 115 14.36 -3.66 27.17
N VAL A 116 15.66 -3.58 27.51
CA VAL A 116 16.25 -4.25 28.70
C VAL A 116 16.22 -3.36 29.97
N CYS A 117 15.69 -2.14 29.90
CA CYS A 117 15.49 -1.29 31.07
C CYS A 117 14.00 -1.15 31.46
N LEU A 118 13.44 -2.20 32.07
CA LEU A 118 12.26 -2.13 32.94
C LEU A 118 12.54 -2.81 34.28
#